data_AF-L0A624-F1
#
_entry.id   AF-L0A624-F1
#
_cell.length_a   1.000
_cell.length_b   1.000
_cell.length_c   1.000
_cell.angle_alpha   90.00
_cell.angle_beta   90.00
_cell.angle_gamma   90.00
#
_symmetry.space_group_name_H-M   'P 1'
#
loop_
_entity.id
_entity.type
_entity.pdbx_description
1 polymer ?
#
loop_
_entity_poly.entity_id
_entity_poly.type
_entity_poly.pdbx_seq_one_letter_code
_entity_poly.pdbx_strand_id
1 'polypeptide(L)' 'MTPYTERLMVTPNPAQASLQSLQSAWPDIDVMLQFGRDARGGERLLITLTGLQSERVELARDAWLTALAASGVRAFVV' A
#
# COMPACT_ATOMS: atom_id res chain seq x y z
N MET A 1 15.92 7.21 -15.92
CA MET A 1 14.88 7.80 -15.05
C MET A 1 14.99 7.16 -13.70
N THR A 2 15.01 7.95 -12.63
CA THR A 2 15.08 7.42 -11.25
C THR A 2 13.68 6.96 -10.85
N PRO A 3 13.51 5.74 -10.32
CA PRO A 3 12.21 5.30 -9.83
C PRO A 3 11.75 6.16 -8.65
N TYR A 4 10.46 6.46 -8.63
CA TYR A 4 9.79 7.15 -7.53
C TYR A 4 9.11 6.11 -6.63
N THR A 5 9.23 6.28 -5.32
CA THR A 5 8.76 5.31 -4.33
C THR A 5 7.95 5.99 -3.24
N GLU A 6 6.80 5.42 -2.92
CA GLU A 6 5.96 5.78 -1.78
C GLU A 6 5.78 4.59 -0.84
N ARG A 7 5.58 4.89 0.45
CA ARG A 7 5.37 3.87 1.48
C ARG A 7 4.10 4.15 2.26
N LEU A 8 3.29 3.11 2.45
CA LEU A 8 2.06 3.16 3.23
C LEU A 8 2.17 2.22 4.41
N MET A 9 1.94 2.73 5.61
CA MET A 9 1.75 1.91 6.80
C MET A 9 0.26 1.63 7.00
N VAL A 10 -0.08 0.36 7.18
CA VAL A 10 -1.46 -0.12 7.28
C VAL A 10 -1.65 -0.89 8.58
N THR A 11 -2.71 -0.58 9.33
CA THR A 11 -3.02 -1.21 10.63
C THR A 11 -4.54 -1.25 10.89
N PRO A 12 -5.13 -2.42 11.18
CA PRO A 12 -4.49 -3.75 11.20
C PRO A 12 -4.08 -4.23 9.80
N ASN A 13 -3.38 -5.36 9.71
CA ASN A 13 -3.11 -6.02 8.43
C ASN A 13 -4.46 -6.40 7.74
N PRO A 14 -4.73 -5.91 6.52
CA PRO A 14 -5.98 -6.22 5.81
C PRO A 14 -5.99 -7.67 5.26
N ALA A 15 -7.17 -8.12 4.82
CA ALA A 15 -7.31 -9.42 4.18
C ALA A 15 -6.49 -9.49 2.87
N GLN A 16 -5.77 -10.60 2.67
CA GLN A 16 -4.87 -10.77 1.52
C GLN A 16 -5.58 -10.69 0.16
N ALA A 17 -6.84 -11.15 0.09
CA ALA A 17 -7.64 -11.08 -1.14
C ALA A 17 -7.85 -9.62 -1.60
N SER A 18 -8.05 -8.69 -0.66
CA SER A 18 -8.23 -7.26 -0.97
C SER A 18 -6.94 -6.62 -1.48
N LEU A 19 -5.78 -7.07 -0.97
CA LEU A 19 -4.46 -6.63 -1.44
C LEU A 19 -4.19 -7.06 -2.88
N GLN A 20 -4.52 -8.31 -3.23
CA GLN A 20 -4.29 -8.85 -4.57
C GLN A 20 -5.09 -8.11 -5.65
N SER A 21 -6.38 -7.85 -5.40
CA SER A 21 -7.22 -7.11 -6.36
C SER A 21 -6.69 -5.69 -6.61
N LEU A 22 -6.19 -5.01 -5.57
CA LEU A 22 -5.60 -3.67 -5.70
C LEU A 22 -4.27 -3.72 -6.46
N GLN A 23 -3.41 -4.69 -6.16
CA GLN A 23 -2.14 -4.85 -6.87
C GLN A 23 -2.36 -5.09 -8.37
N SER A 24 -3.33 -5.93 -8.75
CA SER A 24 -3.64 -6.20 -10.17
C SER A 24 -4.18 -4.99 -10.94
N ALA A 25 -4.71 -3.97 -10.25
CA ALA A 25 -5.19 -2.74 -10.90
C ALA A 25 -4.06 -1.80 -11.36
N TRP A 26 -2.82 -2.01 -10.90
CA TRP A 26 -1.67 -1.15 -11.15
C TRP A 26 -0.48 -1.93 -11.73
N PRO A 27 -0.58 -2.44 -12.98
CA PRO A 27 0.43 -3.33 -13.56
C PRO A 27 1.79 -2.66 -13.83
N ASP A 28 1.84 -1.34 -13.84
CA ASP A 28 3.05 -0.52 -14.02
C ASP A 28 3.68 -0.05 -12.71
N ILE A 29 3.10 -0.40 -11.57
CA ILE A 29 3.61 -0.11 -10.22
C ILE A 29 4.11 -1.40 -9.60
N ASP A 30 5.39 -1.42 -9.21
CA ASP A 30 5.93 -2.49 -8.39
C ASP A 30 5.42 -2.33 -6.95
N VAL A 31 4.78 -3.38 -6.42
CA VAL A 31 4.14 -3.39 -5.12
C VAL A 31 4.82 -4.43 -4.24
N MET A 32 5.51 -3.98 -3.20
CA MET A 32 6.11 -4.85 -2.19
C MET A 32 5.31 -4.79 -0.89
N LEU A 33 4.91 -5.96 -0.40
CA LEU A 33 4.14 -6.13 0.84
C LEU A 33 5.03 -6.69 1.94
N GLN A 34 5.21 -5.95 3.03
CA GLN A 34 6.02 -6.35 4.18
C GLN A 34 5.15 -6.46 5.43
N PHE A 35 4.87 -7.70 5.84
CA PHE A 35 4.12 -8.00 7.05
C PHE A 35 4.98 -7.83 8.29
N GLY A 36 4.40 -7.29 9.35
CA GLY A 36 5.10 -7.15 10.63
C GLY A 36 4.15 -6.96 11.79
N ARG A 37 4.74 -6.58 12.93
CA ARG A 37 4.01 -6.18 14.13
C ARG A 37 4.42 -4.78 14.58
N ASP A 38 3.49 -4.03 15.14
CA ASP A 38 3.78 -2.76 15.81
C ASP A 38 4.41 -3.00 17.21
N ALA A 39 4.78 -1.91 17.90
CA ALA A 39 5.39 -1.99 19.23
C ALA A 39 4.46 -2.56 20.31
N ARG A 40 3.15 -2.65 20.04
CA ARG A 40 2.12 -3.22 20.92
C ARG A 40 1.77 -4.66 20.56
N GLY A 41 2.46 -5.25 19.57
CA GLY A 41 2.21 -6.59 19.06
C GLY A 41 1.03 -6.69 18.08
N GLY A 42 0.43 -5.58 17.69
CA GLY A 42 -0.65 -5.52 16.69
C GLY A 42 -0.11 -5.78 15.29
N GLU A 43 -0.90 -6.46 14.46
CA GLU A 43 -0.51 -6.75 13.08
C GLU A 43 -0.46 -5.46 12.24
N ARG A 44 0.61 -5.32 11.46
CA ARG A 44 0.79 -4.20 10.51
C ARG A 44 1.28 -4.70 9.17
N LEU A 45 1.05 -3.90 8.16
CA LEU A 45 1.55 -4.11 6.81
C LEU A 45 2.21 -2.81 6.33
N LEU A 46 3.43 -2.91 5.80
CA LEU A 46 4.09 -1.84 5.06
C LEU A 46 3.97 -2.17 3.57
N ILE A 47 3.35 -1.27 2.82
CA ILE A 47 3.20 -1.37 1.37
C ILE A 47 4.18 -0.39 0.76
N THR A 48 5.05 -0.86 -0.14
CA THR A 48 5.93 0.00 -0.91
C THR A 48 5.45 0.01 -2.36
N LEU A 49 5.15 1.19 -2.88
CA LEU A 49 4.73 1.42 -4.27
C LEU A 49 5.89 2.07 -5.01
N THR A 50 6.39 1.45 -6.08
CA THR A 50 7.51 1.98 -6.87
C THR A 50 7.15 2.05 -8.34
N GLY A 51 7.41 3.17 -8.99
CA GLY A 51 7.11 3.39 -10.41
C GLY A 51 8.04 4.38 -11.08
N LEU A 52 8.03 4.40 -12.42
CA LEU A 52 8.85 5.34 -13.21
C LEU A 52 8.22 6.73 -13.35
N GLN A 53 6.92 6.85 -13.10
CA GLN A 53 6.14 8.09 -13.20
C GLN A 53 5.55 8.40 -11.82
N SER A 54 5.90 9.54 -11.23
CA SER A 54 5.41 9.93 -9.90
C SER A 54 3.89 10.03 -9.86
N GLU A 55 3.27 10.64 -10.87
CA GLU A 55 1.81 10.77 -10.97
C GLU A 55 1.09 9.42 -10.89
N ARG A 56 1.64 8.37 -11.52
CA ARG A 56 1.07 7.02 -11.47
C ARG A 56 1.18 6.42 -10.07
N VAL A 57 2.31 6.62 -9.39
CA VAL A 57 2.52 6.16 -8.00
C VAL A 57 1.59 6.90 -7.04
N GLU A 58 1.41 8.21 -7.21
CA GLU A 58 0.50 9.03 -6.41
C GLU A 58 -0.97 8.62 -6.59
N LEU A 59 -1.39 8.36 -7.83
CA LEU A 59 -2.74 7.83 -8.11
C LEU A 59 -2.92 6.44 -7.50
N ALA A 60 -1.91 5.58 -7.58
CA ALA A 60 -1.95 4.27 -6.92
C ALA A 60 -2.07 4.43 -5.40
N ARG A 61 -1.24 5.27 -4.79
CA ARG A 61 -1.29 5.59 -3.35
C ARG A 61 -2.69 6.02 -2.93
N ASP A 62 -3.31 6.96 -3.65
CA ASP A 62 -4.64 7.47 -3.30
C ASP A 62 -5.72 6.39 -3.45
N ALA A 63 -5.62 5.53 -4.46
CA ALA A 63 -6.51 4.38 -4.63
C ALA A 63 -6.34 3.36 -3.49
N TRP A 64 -5.10 3.07 -3.09
CA TRP A 64 -4.78 2.21 -1.95
C TRP A 64 -5.35 2.76 -0.64
N LEU A 65 -5.14 4.04 -0.35
CA LEU A 65 -5.68 4.71 0.83
C LEU A 65 -7.21 4.66 0.86
N THR A 66 -7.86 4.96 -0.27
CA THR A 66 -9.32 4.95 -0.40
C THR A 66 -9.91 3.56 -0.18
N ALA A 67 -9.31 2.53 -0.79
CA ALA A 67 -9.79 1.15 -0.67
C ALA A 67 -9.59 0.59 0.74
N LEU A 68 -8.44 0.88 1.37
CA LEU A 68 -8.18 0.47 2.74
C LEU A 68 -9.13 1.16 3.73
N ALA A 69 -9.40 2.46 3.53
CA ALA A 69 -10.38 3.18 4.33
C ALA A 69 -11.80 2.59 4.17
N ALA A 70 -12.21 2.25 2.95
CA ALA A 70 -13.50 1.59 2.68
C ALA A 70 -13.61 0.21 3.35
N SER A 71 -12.48 -0.47 3.56
CA SER A 71 -12.42 -1.75 4.29
C SER A 71 -12.38 -1.60 5.81
N GLY A 72 -12.44 -0.37 6.35
CA GLY A 72 -12.36 -0.10 7.79
C GLY A 72 -10.94 -0.21 8.36
N VAL A 73 -9.92 -0.20 7.50
CA VAL A 73 -8.51 -0.31 7.88
C VAL A 73 -7.85 1.07 7.84
N ARG A 74 -7.01 1.38 8.82
CA ARG A 74 -6.26 2.65 8.84
C ARG A 74 -5.00 2.50 8.00
N ALA A 75 -4.78 3.44 7.09
CA ALA A 75 -3.60 3.51 6.26
C ALA A 75 -3.10 4.96 6.17
N PHE A 76 -1.78 5.16 6.16
CA PHE A 76 -1.16 6.49 6.04
C PHE A 76 0.22 6.40 5.38
N VAL A 77 0.63 7.48 4.72
CA VAL A 77 1.94 7.61 4.07
C VAL A 77 3.04 7.77 5.14
N VAL A 78 4.21 7.14 4.93
CA VAL A 78 5.38 7.18 5.84
C VAL A 78 6.70 7.46 5.15
#